data_AF-A0A7X6WRN2-F1
#
_entry.id   AF-A0A7X6WRN2-F1
#
_cell.length_a   1.000
_cell.length_b   1.000
_cell.length_c   1.000
_cell.angle_alpha   90.00
_cell.angle_beta   90.00
_cell.angle_gamma   90.00
#
_symmetry.space_group_name_H-M   'P 1'
#
loop_
_entity.id
_entity.type
_entity.pdbx_description
1 polymer ?
#
loop_
_entity_poly.entity_id
_entity_poly.type
_entity_poly.pdbx_seq_one_letter_code
_entity_poly.pdbx_strand_id
1 'polypeptide(L)'
;MEKTICHDCGKELKKGDKFVRFQNDNKEAIKCKECFEKNPVLENFQPCDVYSRVVGFHTPIQRWNKGKAAEWKDRRTFVVEAPGCAC
;
A
#
# COMPACT_ATOMS: atom_id res chain seq x y z
N MET A 1 -19.60 -5.54 -24.05
CA MET A 1 -20.39 -6.04 -22.90
C MET A 1 -19.53 -5.91 -21.67
N GLU A 2 -19.81 -4.92 -20.83
CA GLU A 2 -19.06 -4.67 -19.60
C GLU A 2 -19.37 -5.81 -18.61
N LYS A 3 -18.36 -6.64 -18.33
CA LYS A 3 -18.48 -7.75 -17.39
C LYS A 3 -18.33 -7.20 -15.97
N THR A 4 -19.38 -7.33 -15.17
CA THR A 4 -19.37 -6.95 -13.75
C THR A 4 -18.68 -8.06 -12.95
N ILE A 5 -17.47 -7.81 -12.46
CA ILE A 5 -16.67 -8.79 -11.74
C ILE A 5 -16.55 -8.40 -10.27
N CYS A 6 -16.69 -9.37 -9.38
CA CYS A 6 -16.47 -9.18 -7.94
C CYS A 6 -14.97 -8.99 -7.61
N HIS A 7 -14.64 -7.97 -6.83
CA HIS A 7 -13.28 -7.65 -6.38
C HIS A 7 -12.64 -8.75 -5.54
N ASP A 8 -13.39 -9.36 -4.60
CA ASP A 8 -12.82 -10.32 -3.65
C ASP A 8 -12.68 -11.73 -4.23
N CYS A 9 -13.67 -12.19 -5.01
CA CYS A 9 -13.73 -13.58 -5.48
C CYS A 9 -13.59 -13.76 -6.99
N GLY A 10 -13.54 -12.66 -7.77
CA GLY A 10 -13.39 -12.73 -9.23
C GLY A 10 -14.61 -13.31 -9.97
N LYS A 11 -15.73 -13.59 -9.29
CA LYS A 11 -16.94 -14.11 -9.94
C LYS A 11 -17.54 -13.08 -10.90
N GLU A 12 -17.91 -13.53 -12.09
CA GLU A 12 -18.71 -12.76 -13.06
C GLU A 12 -20.16 -12.72 -12.60
N LEU A 13 -20.72 -11.53 -12.40
CA LEU A 13 -22.10 -11.32 -11.96
C LEU A 13 -23.03 -11.27 -13.17
N LYS A 14 -24.10 -12.05 -13.13
CA LYS A 14 -25.12 -12.10 -14.19
C LYS A 14 -26.21 -11.07 -13.93
N LYS A 15 -26.99 -10.79 -14.98
CA LYS A 15 -28.12 -9.85 -14.94
C LYS A 15 -29.19 -10.39 -13.99
N GLY A 16 -29.23 -9.85 -12.76
CA GLY A 16 -30.14 -10.28 -11.68
C GLY A 16 -29.45 -10.62 -10.36
N ASP A 17 -28.12 -10.77 -10.34
CA ASP A 17 -27.38 -11.04 -9.11
C ASP A 17 -27.29 -9.81 -8.21
N LYS A 18 -27.35 -10.04 -6.89
CA LYS A 18 -27.20 -8.99 -5.87
C LYS A 18 -25.72 -8.69 -5.62
N PHE A 19 -25.34 -7.42 -5.77
CA PHE A 19 -23.99 -6.95 -5.50
C PHE A 19 -24.00 -5.53 -4.92
N VAL A 20 -22.93 -5.17 -4.22
CA VAL A 20 -22.68 -3.84 -3.65
C VAL A 20 -21.60 -3.16 -4.47
N ARG A 21 -21.79 -1.86 -4.75
CA ARG A 21 -20.82 -1.04 -5.48
C ARG A 21 -20.15 -0.07 -4.52
N PHE A 22 -18.83 -0.01 -4.60
CA PHE A 22 -17.97 0.93 -3.88
C PHE A 22 -17.44 1.95 -4.88
N GLN A 23 -17.56 3.23 -4.55
CA GLN A 23 -17.05 4.34 -5.37
C GLN A 23 -16.04 5.13 -4.53
N ASN A 24 -14.85 5.38 -5.09
CA ASN A 24 -13.88 6.27 -4.45
C ASN A 24 -13.09 7.04 -5.50
N ASP A 25 -13.14 8.38 -5.44
CA ASP A 25 -12.52 9.45 -6.27
C ASP A 25 -12.48 9.29 -7.80
N ASN A 26 -12.24 8.09 -8.35
CA ASN A 26 -12.35 7.73 -9.78
C ASN A 26 -12.34 6.20 -10.04
N LYS A 27 -12.45 5.34 -9.01
CA LYS A 27 -12.44 3.88 -9.14
C LYS A 27 -13.72 3.29 -8.60
N GLU A 28 -14.30 2.37 -9.35
CA GLU A 28 -15.47 1.59 -8.95
C GLU A 28 -15.04 0.14 -8.69
N ALA A 29 -15.37 -0.39 -7.52
CA ALA A 29 -15.21 -1.81 -7.19
C ALA A 29 -16.57 -2.40 -6.81
N ILE A 30 -16.72 -3.70 -7.07
CA ILE A 30 -17.99 -4.40 -6.86
C ILE A 30 -17.74 -5.62 -5.98
N LYS A 31 -18.59 -5.86 -4.98
CA LYS A 31 -18.60 -7.10 -4.20
C LYS A 31 -19.92 -7.85 -4.37
N CYS A 32 -19.88 -9.15 -4.58
CA CYS A 32 -21.08 -9.99 -4.55
C CYS A 32 -21.66 -10.05 -3.13
N LYS A 33 -22.95 -10.38 -3.01
CA LYS A 33 -23.64 -10.53 -1.71
C LYS A 33 -22.86 -11.40 -0.73
N GLU A 34 -22.39 -12.56 -1.18
CA GLU A 34 -21.65 -13.53 -0.35
C GLU A 34 -20.33 -12.95 0.19
N CYS A 35 -19.59 -12.20 -0.62
CA CYS A 35 -18.32 -11.59 -0.20
C CYS A 35 -18.55 -10.40 0.73
N PHE A 36 -19.59 -9.60 0.48
CA PHE A 36 -19.96 -8.50 1.36
C PHE A 36 -20.42 -8.98 2.74
N GLU A 37 -21.21 -10.06 2.80
CA GLU A 37 -21.64 -10.68 4.07
C GLU A 37 -20.46 -11.26 4.86
N LYS A 38 -19.39 -11.72 4.19
CA LYS A 38 -18.16 -12.20 4.85
C LYS A 38 -17.27 -11.06 5.35
N ASN A 39 -17.06 -10.04 4.51
CA ASN A 39 -16.32 -8.85 4.88
C ASN A 39 -16.89 -7.61 4.19
N PRO A 40 -17.58 -6.71 4.93
CA PRO A 40 -18.17 -5.52 4.36
C PRO A 40 -17.13 -4.46 3.96
N VAL A 41 -15.87 -4.62 4.39
CA VAL A 41 -14.77 -3.69 4.12
C VAL A 41 -14.06 -4.04 2.83
N LEU A 42 -13.75 -3.03 2.03
CA LEU A 42 -13.00 -3.17 0.79
C LEU A 42 -11.49 -3.07 1.06
N GLU A 43 -10.89 -4.21 1.41
CA GLU A 43 -9.44 -4.29 1.64
C GLU A 43 -8.64 -4.22 0.33
N ASN A 44 -7.42 -3.68 0.40
CA ASN A 44 -6.47 -3.62 -0.71
C ASN A 44 -6.97 -2.92 -1.98
N PHE A 45 -7.97 -2.04 -1.88
CA PHE A 45 -8.50 -1.30 -3.02
C PHE A 45 -7.76 0.01 -3.29
N GLN A 46 -7.41 0.72 -2.22
CA GLN A 46 -6.56 1.90 -2.28
C GLN A 46 -5.20 1.57 -1.68
N PRO A 47 -4.09 1.82 -2.40
CA PRO A 47 -2.77 1.67 -1.82
C PRO A 47 -2.62 2.64 -0.65
N CYS A 48 -2.08 2.15 0.47
CA CYS A 48 -1.74 3.00 1.58
C CYS A 48 -0.49 3.83 1.25
N ASP A 49 -0.58 5.15 1.36
CA ASP A 49 0.57 6.02 1.22
C ASP A 49 1.44 5.93 2.47
N VAL A 50 2.65 5.36 2.30
CA VAL A 50 3.63 5.21 3.38
C VAL A 50 4.62 6.37 3.32
N TYR A 51 4.77 7.08 4.43
CA TYR A 51 5.70 8.21 4.57
C TYR A 51 6.84 7.85 5.51
N SER A 52 8.04 8.33 5.20
CA SER A 52 9.18 8.35 6.12
C SER A 52 9.35 9.75 6.69
N ARG A 53 9.76 9.83 7.97
CA ARG A 53 10.08 11.09 8.64
C ARG A 53 11.57 11.15 8.95
N VAL A 54 12.28 12.09 8.33
CA VAL A 54 13.71 12.32 8.57
C VAL A 54 13.89 13.77 9.03
N VAL A 55 14.45 13.97 10.23
CA VAL A 55 14.67 15.29 10.86
C VAL A 55 13.46 16.24 10.80
N GLY A 56 12.25 15.68 10.92
CA GLY A 56 10.99 16.44 10.88
C GLY A 56 10.33 16.56 9.50
N PHE A 57 11.04 16.24 8.42
CA PHE A 57 10.51 16.27 7.05
C PHE A 57 9.82 14.95 6.69
N HIS A 58 8.58 15.02 6.21
CA HIS A 58 7.80 13.85 5.77
C HIS A 58 7.89 13.71 4.25
N THR A 59 8.36 12.55 3.77
CA THR A 59 8.43 12.24 2.34
C THR A 59 7.74 10.93 2.01
N PRO A 60 6.95 10.85 0.93
CA PRO A 60 6.36 9.61 0.49
C PRO A 60 7.46 8.64 0.03
N ILE A 61 7.46 7.43 0.57
CA ILE A 61 8.53 6.45 0.30
C ILE A 61 8.57 6.02 -1.18
N GLN A 62 7.42 6.09 -1.86
CA GLN A 62 7.31 5.82 -3.30
C GLN A 62 8.18 6.75 -4.16
N ARG A 63 8.53 7.94 -3.66
CA ARG A 63 9.39 8.93 -4.34
C ARG A 63 10.86 8.84 -3.90
N TRP A 64 11.26 7.74 -3.26
CA TRP A 64 12.65 7.56 -2.85
C TRP A 64 13.60 7.58 -4.05
N ASN A 65 14.66 8.40 -3.96
CA ASN A 65 15.65 8.49 -5.01
C ASN A 65 16.50 7.21 -5.04
N LYS A 66 16.48 6.48 -6.18
CA LYS A 66 17.26 5.25 -6.34
C LYS A 66 18.77 5.48 -6.15
N GLY A 67 19.28 6.67 -6.48
CA GLY A 67 20.69 7.03 -6.30
C GLY A 67 21.17 7.05 -4.85
N LYS A 68 20.28 7.32 -3.88
CA LYS A 68 20.61 7.30 -2.43
C LYS A 68 21.09 5.93 -1.95
N ALA A 69 20.65 4.85 -2.60
CA ALA A 69 21.09 3.50 -2.25
C ALA A 69 22.55 3.24 -2.64
N ALA A 70 23.04 3.90 -3.70
CA ALA A 70 24.46 3.86 -4.07
C ALA A 70 25.31 4.62 -3.05
N GLU A 71 24.90 5.85 -2.68
CA GLU A 71 25.58 6.66 -1.65
C GLU A 71 25.80 5.91 -0.32
N TRP A 72 24.89 5.00 0.05
CA TRP A 72 25.01 4.21 1.28
C TRP A 72 26.23 3.29 1.26
N LYS A 73 26.56 2.69 0.10
CA LYS A 73 27.70 1.76 -0.03
C LYS A 73 29.05 2.45 0.13
N ASP A 74 29.11 3.73 -0.24
CA ASP A 74 30.33 4.53 -0.15
C ASP A 74 30.56 5.11 1.25
N ARG A 75 29.60 4.96 2.17
CA ARG A 75 29.74 5.46 3.55
C ARG A 75 30.81 4.66 4.28
N ARG A 76 31.74 5.38 4.90
CA ARG A 76 32.71 4.81 5.85
C ARG A 76 32.26 5.16 7.26
N THR A 77 32.16 4.15 8.11
CA THR A 77 31.94 4.35 9.54
C THR A 77 33.23 4.82 10.19
N PHE A 78 33.11 5.79 11.09
CA PHE A 78 34.23 6.15 11.95
C PHE A 78 34.53 4.97 12.89
N VAL A 79 35.77 4.48 12.86
CA VAL A 79 36.23 3.44 13.79
C VAL A 79 36.88 4.16 14.97
N VAL A 80 36.35 3.92 16.17
CA VAL A 80 36.93 4.46 17.40
C VAL A 80 38.10 3.55 17.79
N GLU A 81 39.32 4.08 17.85
CA GLU A 81 40.54 3.31 18.14
C GLU A 81 40.68 2.90 19.63
N ALA A 82 39.73 3.27 20.48
CA ALA A 82 39.68 2.90 21.88
C ALA A 82 38.25 2.57 22.32
N PRO A 83 38.03 1.64 23.27
CA PRO A 83 36.73 1.52 23.91
C PRO A 83 36.39 2.87 24.54
N GLY A 84 35.22 3.43 24.18
CA GLY A 84 34.68 4.59 24.88
C GLY A 84 34.68 4.31 26.39
N CYS A 85 35.01 5.32 27.18
CA CYS A 85 35.17 5.24 28.63
C CYS A 85 34.13 4.30 29.28
N ALA A 86 34.62 3.27 29.98
CA ALA A 86 33.82 2.48 30.91
C ALA A 86 33.64 3.31 32.20
N CYS A 87 32.78 4.33 32.13
CA CYS A 87 32.22 4.96 33.32
C CYS A 87 30.81 4.45 33.56
#